data_AF-A0A2E0MV86-F1
#
_entry.id   AF-A0A2E0MV86-F1
#
_cell.length_a   1.000
_cell.length_b   1.000
_cell.length_c   1.000
_cell.angle_alpha   90.00
_cell.angle_beta   90.00
_cell.angle_gamma   90.00
#
_symmetry.space_group_name_H-M   'P 1'
#
loop_
_entity.id
_entity.type
_entity.pdbx_description
1 polymer ?
#
loop_
_entity_poly.entity_id
_entity_poly.type
_entity_poly.pdbx_seq_one_letter_code
_entity_poly.pdbx_strand_id
1 'polypeptide(L)'
;MVVFMPNDPKEIDFSPKSSAMKEWKRKYYDKEEPTAATVTKSSGEEVVVSVNDVFAKNITHKKFVLTLIALAFGGGYFARLGVKFGPRECSPDGLFEILGGLMFWASVIGLGVNLVILLASLAKDDFKTKTVLLWMVLHLISLILSFAIFAEFLLDDLFCNGGPNFYVTASPI
;
A
#
# COMPACT_ATOMS: atom_id res chain seq x y z
N MET A 1 -54.02 -31.13 -20.47
CA MET A 1 -52.67 -31.25 -21.06
C MET A 1 -51.70 -31.30 -19.88
N VAL A 2 -51.22 -32.49 -19.54
CA VAL A 2 -50.32 -32.70 -18.40
C VAL A 2 -48.90 -32.68 -18.94
N VAL A 3 -48.11 -31.68 -18.56
CA VAL A 3 -46.70 -31.59 -18.92
C VAL A 3 -45.90 -32.31 -17.84
N PHE A 4 -45.40 -33.49 -18.16
CA PHE A 4 -44.41 -34.21 -17.35
C PHE A 4 -43.08 -33.43 -17.39
N MET A 5 -42.63 -32.91 -16.25
CA MET A 5 -41.23 -32.52 -16.08
C MET A 5 -40.42 -33.77 -15.69
N PRO A 6 -39.31 -34.08 -16.37
CA PRO A 6 -38.48 -35.23 -16.00
C PRO A 6 -37.68 -34.95 -14.71
N ASN A 7 -37.66 -35.99 -13.88
CA ASN A 7 -37.02 -36.15 -12.58
C ASN A 7 -35.56 -35.68 -12.48
N ASP A 8 -35.27 -35.11 -11.31
CA ASP A 8 -34.04 -35.07 -10.52
C ASP A 8 -32.67 -35.22 -11.23
N PRO A 9 -31.75 -34.25 -11.07
CA PRO A 9 -30.36 -34.44 -11.50
C PRO A 9 -29.71 -35.53 -10.65
N LYS A 10 -29.34 -36.64 -11.30
CA LYS A 10 -28.51 -37.70 -10.71
C LYS A 10 -27.30 -37.09 -10.00
N GLU A 11 -27.13 -37.44 -8.74
CA GLU A 11 -25.97 -37.10 -7.91
C GLU A 11 -24.71 -37.70 -8.57
N ILE A 12 -23.83 -36.87 -9.13
CA ILE A 12 -22.58 -37.31 -9.72
C ILE A 12 -21.50 -37.15 -8.64
N ASP A 13 -21.23 -38.21 -7.90
CA ASP A 13 -20.11 -38.23 -6.95
C ASP A 13 -18.77 -38.32 -7.69
N PHE A 14 -18.29 -37.16 -8.14
CA PHE A 14 -16.99 -37.02 -8.79
C PHE A 14 -15.95 -36.43 -7.82
N SER A 15 -14.82 -37.11 -7.64
CA SER A 15 -13.71 -36.67 -6.76
C SER A 15 -12.52 -36.16 -7.58
N PRO A 16 -12.34 -34.82 -7.72
CA PRO A 16 -11.28 -34.25 -8.53
C PRO A 16 -9.89 -34.41 -7.92
N LYS A 17 -8.90 -34.80 -8.74
CA LYS A 17 -7.50 -34.99 -8.31
C LYS A 17 -6.66 -33.71 -8.29
N SER A 18 -6.97 -32.71 -9.13
CA SER A 18 -6.20 -31.47 -9.23
C SER A 18 -6.73 -30.39 -8.29
N SER A 19 -5.83 -29.53 -7.78
CA SER A 19 -6.17 -28.46 -6.84
C SER A 19 -7.20 -27.47 -7.40
N ALA A 20 -7.04 -27.07 -8.67
CA ALA A 20 -7.95 -26.14 -9.33
C ALA A 20 -9.37 -26.70 -9.49
N MET A 21 -9.50 -28.01 -9.73
CA MET A 21 -10.80 -28.65 -9.94
C MET A 21 -11.53 -28.92 -8.62
N LYS A 22 -10.79 -29.13 -7.52
CA LYS A 22 -11.37 -29.16 -6.16
C LYS A 22 -11.98 -27.82 -5.78
N GLU A 23 -11.28 -26.73 -6.08
CA GLU A 23 -11.75 -25.37 -5.77
C GLU A 23 -12.99 -24.97 -6.59
N TRP A 24 -13.03 -25.36 -7.86
CA TRP A 24 -14.20 -25.17 -8.71
C TRP A 24 -15.42 -25.98 -8.23
N LYS A 25 -15.23 -27.28 -7.86
CA LYS A 25 -16.31 -28.13 -7.34
C LYS A 25 -16.94 -27.52 -6.08
N ARG A 26 -16.11 -27.10 -5.12
CA ARG A 26 -16.57 -26.44 -3.88
C ARG A 26 -17.42 -25.20 -4.18
N LYS A 27 -17.00 -24.38 -5.15
CA LYS A 27 -17.64 -23.08 -5.44
C LYS A 27 -18.98 -23.20 -6.18
N TYR A 28 -19.13 -24.18 -7.07
CA TYR A 28 -20.27 -24.25 -7.98
C TYR A 28 -21.13 -25.51 -7.81
N TYR A 29 -20.56 -26.61 -7.33
CA TYR A 29 -21.24 -27.90 -7.19
C TYR A 29 -21.78 -28.10 -5.76
N ASP A 30 -20.90 -27.99 -4.76
CA ASP A 30 -21.28 -28.28 -3.37
C ASP A 30 -22.12 -27.15 -2.73
N LYS A 31 -22.23 -25.99 -3.40
CA LYS A 31 -22.92 -24.77 -2.91
C LYS A 31 -22.64 -24.50 -1.41
N GLU A 32 -21.43 -24.81 -0.95
CA GLU A 32 -20.96 -24.27 0.32
C GLU A 32 -20.81 -22.77 0.09
N GLU A 33 -21.86 -22.02 0.44
CA GLU A 33 -21.68 -20.61 0.75
C GLU A 33 -20.50 -20.52 1.71
N PRO A 34 -19.54 -19.61 1.46
CA PRO A 34 -18.33 -19.54 2.26
C PRO A 34 -18.75 -19.36 3.70
N THR A 35 -18.65 -20.43 4.48
CA THR A 35 -19.13 -20.48 5.85
C THR A 35 -18.42 -19.37 6.59
N ALA A 36 -19.21 -18.40 7.04
CA ALA A 36 -18.78 -17.42 8.00
C ALA A 36 -18.09 -18.19 9.13
N ALA A 37 -16.78 -17.99 9.28
CA ALA A 37 -16.07 -18.55 10.42
C ALA A 37 -16.52 -17.75 11.64
N THR A 38 -17.56 -18.24 12.32
CA THR A 38 -18.01 -17.70 13.61
C THR A 38 -16.92 -17.99 14.65
N VAL A 39 -16.02 -17.04 14.84
CA VAL A 39 -15.11 -17.04 15.99
C VAL A 39 -15.91 -16.54 17.18
N THR A 40 -16.35 -17.46 18.03
CA THR A 40 -16.97 -17.16 19.32
C THR A 40 -15.90 -16.56 20.25
N LYS A 41 -15.79 -15.23 20.30
CA LYS A 41 -15.20 -14.52 21.45
C LYS A 41 -16.30 -14.39 22.50
N SER A 42 -16.08 -14.98 23.67
CA SER A 42 -17.00 -14.92 24.80
C SER A 42 -17.09 -13.50 25.38
N SER A 43 -17.88 -12.63 24.75
CA SER A 43 -18.48 -11.44 25.36
C SER A 43 -19.29 -10.70 24.29
N GLY A 44 -20.53 -11.14 24.05
CA GLY A 44 -21.69 -10.27 23.88
C GLY A 44 -21.78 -9.24 22.74
N GLU A 45 -20.96 -9.27 21.69
CA GLU A 45 -21.21 -8.47 20.48
C GLU A 45 -20.74 -9.22 19.22
N GLU A 46 -21.69 -9.76 18.46
CA GLU A 46 -21.43 -10.40 17.15
C GLU A 46 -21.14 -9.33 16.10
N VAL A 47 -19.87 -8.96 15.95
CA VAL A 47 -19.41 -8.27 14.75
C VAL A 47 -19.02 -9.33 13.74
N VAL A 48 -19.93 -9.62 12.79
CA VAL A 48 -19.66 -10.46 11.63
C VAL A 48 -18.66 -9.74 10.73
N VAL A 49 -17.37 -9.88 11.03
CA VAL A 49 -16.30 -9.33 10.21
C VAL A 49 -16.16 -10.22 8.97
N SER A 50 -16.80 -9.80 7.89
CA SER A 50 -16.72 -10.42 6.58
C SER A 50 -15.26 -10.60 6.17
N VAL A 51 -14.85 -11.85 5.89
CA VAL A 51 -13.50 -12.18 5.39
C VAL A 51 -13.20 -11.42 4.09
N ASN A 52 -14.24 -11.11 3.30
CA ASN A 52 -14.14 -10.30 2.09
C ASN A 52 -13.82 -8.83 2.40
N ASP A 53 -14.32 -8.27 3.50
CA ASP A 53 -13.98 -6.91 3.94
C ASP A 53 -12.54 -6.82 4.44
N VAL A 54 -12.06 -7.83 5.16
CA VAL A 54 -10.65 -7.92 5.59
C VAL A 54 -9.73 -8.02 4.37
N PHE A 55 -10.12 -8.82 3.37
CA PHE A 55 -9.33 -8.98 2.15
C PHE A 55 -9.32 -7.71 1.30
N ALA A 56 -10.47 -7.04 1.15
CA ALA A 56 -10.59 -5.75 0.47
C ALA A 56 -9.78 -4.65 1.17
N LYS A 57 -9.84 -4.57 2.51
CA LYS A 57 -9.06 -3.62 3.31
C LYS A 57 -7.55 -3.86 3.18
N ASN A 58 -7.09 -5.12 3.13
CA ASN A 58 -5.68 -5.45 2.90
C ASN A 58 -5.21 -5.05 1.48
N ILE A 59 -6.06 -5.21 0.46
CA ILE A 59 -5.76 -4.75 -0.92
C ILE A 59 -5.69 -3.22 -0.98
N THR A 60 -6.60 -2.53 -0.32
CA THR A 60 -6.60 -1.05 -0.24
C THR A 60 -5.37 -0.52 0.46
N HIS A 61 -4.98 -1.12 1.59
CA HIS A 61 -3.75 -0.77 2.30
C HIS A 61 -2.51 -0.99 1.43
N LYS A 62 -2.41 -2.13 0.75
CA LYS A 62 -1.31 -2.40 -0.18
C LYS A 62 -1.22 -1.34 -1.28
N LYS A 63 -2.35 -0.96 -1.89
CA LYS A 63 -2.38 0.09 -2.92
C LYS A 63 -1.91 1.43 -2.35
N PHE A 64 -2.40 1.81 -1.18
CA PHE A 64 -1.97 3.02 -0.48
C PHE A 64 -0.46 3.06 -0.27
N VAL A 65 0.12 1.98 0.27
CA VAL A 65 1.57 1.89 0.48
C VAL A 65 2.36 1.96 -0.82
N LEU A 66 1.90 1.31 -1.88
CA LEU A 66 2.53 1.40 -3.20
C LEU A 66 2.49 2.83 -3.75
N THR A 67 1.39 3.57 -3.56
CA THR A 67 1.32 4.98 -3.93
C THR A 67 2.31 5.83 -3.13
N LEU A 68 2.47 5.59 -1.82
CA LEU A 68 3.48 6.31 -1.03
C LEU A 68 4.91 6.01 -1.51
N ILE A 69 5.21 4.77 -1.85
CA ILE A 69 6.50 4.38 -2.44
C ILE A 69 6.73 5.11 -3.77
N ALA A 70 5.72 5.15 -4.64
CA ALA A 70 5.79 5.86 -5.91
C ALA A 70 5.98 7.37 -5.71
N LEU A 71 5.33 7.96 -4.70
CA LEU A 71 5.51 9.37 -4.33
C LEU A 71 6.92 9.66 -3.83
N ALA A 72 7.55 8.75 -3.08
CA ALA A 72 8.93 8.92 -2.63
C ALA A 72 9.91 8.95 -3.81
N PHE A 73 9.90 7.91 -4.64
CA PHE A 73 10.80 7.84 -5.80
C PHE A 73 10.47 8.89 -6.87
N GLY A 74 9.19 9.12 -7.14
CA GLY A 74 8.73 10.14 -8.07
C GLY A 74 9.10 11.54 -7.59
N GLY A 75 8.92 11.81 -6.29
CA GLY A 75 9.32 13.07 -5.67
C GLY A 75 10.81 13.33 -5.79
N GLY A 76 11.65 12.36 -5.43
CA GLY A 76 13.11 12.48 -5.59
C GLY A 76 13.55 12.65 -7.06
N TYR A 77 12.89 11.96 -7.99
CA TYR A 77 13.15 12.13 -9.42
C TYR A 77 12.76 13.53 -9.93
N PHE A 78 11.61 14.06 -9.51
CA PHE A 78 11.19 15.41 -9.86
C PHE A 78 12.09 16.47 -9.22
N ALA A 79 12.54 16.28 -7.98
CA ALA A 79 13.54 17.17 -7.36
C ALA A 79 14.82 17.23 -8.20
N ARG A 80 15.33 16.06 -8.65
CA ARG A 80 16.46 15.99 -9.58
C ARG A 80 16.22 16.71 -10.91
N LEU A 81 14.99 16.66 -11.45
CA LEU A 81 14.62 17.41 -12.65
C LEU A 81 14.56 18.91 -12.37
N GLY A 82 14.07 19.31 -11.19
CA GLY A 82 14.08 20.68 -10.69
C GLY A 82 15.47 21.29 -10.74
N VAL A 83 16.46 20.64 -10.16
CA VAL A 83 17.85 21.13 -10.18
C VAL A 83 18.47 21.18 -11.59
N LYS A 84 18.04 20.30 -12.51
CA LYS A 84 18.56 20.28 -13.88
C LYS A 84 17.97 21.36 -14.80
N PHE A 85 16.68 21.66 -14.63
CA PHE A 85 15.92 22.52 -15.54
C PHE A 85 15.48 23.84 -14.90
N GLY A 86 15.60 23.96 -13.59
CA GLY A 86 15.27 25.14 -12.81
C GLY A 86 16.42 26.14 -12.72
N PRO A 87 16.14 27.36 -12.26
CA PRO A 87 17.16 28.34 -11.93
C PRO A 87 18.10 27.79 -10.84
N ARG A 88 19.41 28.04 -10.94
CA ARG A 88 20.40 27.60 -9.92
C ARG A 88 20.46 28.52 -8.70
N GLU A 89 19.46 29.36 -8.53
CA GLU A 89 19.39 30.28 -7.40
C GLU A 89 18.74 29.57 -6.21
N CYS A 90 19.08 30.02 -5.02
CA CYS A 90 18.60 29.51 -3.73
C CYS A 90 17.14 29.92 -3.47
N SER A 91 16.32 29.86 -4.51
CA SER A 91 14.93 30.27 -4.56
C SER A 91 14.15 29.10 -5.14
N PRO A 92 13.14 28.58 -4.43
CA PRO A 92 12.33 27.46 -4.89
C PRO A 92 11.39 27.93 -6.00
N ASP A 93 11.94 28.26 -7.17
CA ASP A 93 11.19 28.79 -8.31
C ASP A 93 10.90 27.69 -9.35
N GLY A 94 11.52 26.51 -9.20
CA GLY A 94 11.29 25.36 -10.05
C GLY A 94 9.98 24.62 -9.70
N LEU A 95 9.00 24.62 -10.61
CA LEU A 95 7.76 23.85 -10.44
C LEU A 95 8.04 22.36 -10.13
N PHE A 96 9.05 21.77 -10.76
CA PHE A 96 9.45 20.38 -10.54
C PHE A 96 10.13 20.15 -9.19
N GLU A 97 10.82 21.16 -8.66
CA GLU A 97 11.47 21.12 -7.36
C GLU A 97 10.44 21.15 -6.24
N ILE A 98 9.52 22.13 -6.27
CA ILE A 98 8.40 22.21 -5.32
C ILE A 98 7.56 20.93 -5.36
N LEU A 99 7.19 20.49 -6.57
CA LEU A 99 6.37 19.29 -6.73
C LEU A 99 7.11 18.04 -6.23
N GLY A 100 8.40 17.93 -6.53
CA GLY A 100 9.25 16.83 -6.10
C GLY A 100 9.37 16.75 -4.59
N GLY A 101 9.67 17.89 -3.95
CA GLY A 101 9.71 18.03 -2.50
C GLY A 101 8.37 17.69 -1.86
N LEU A 102 7.27 18.26 -2.33
CA LEU A 102 5.92 17.98 -1.81
C LEU A 102 5.57 16.49 -1.89
N MET A 103 5.85 15.83 -3.02
CA MET A 103 5.58 14.40 -3.19
C MET A 103 6.41 13.55 -2.22
N PHE A 104 7.70 13.87 -2.05
CA PHE A 104 8.57 13.15 -1.13
C PHE A 104 8.12 13.34 0.33
N TRP A 105 7.90 14.59 0.76
CA TRP A 105 7.46 14.91 2.12
C TRP A 105 6.05 14.36 2.42
N ALA A 106 5.15 14.33 1.44
CA ALA A 106 3.86 13.66 1.58
C ALA A 106 4.02 12.15 1.83
N SER A 107 5.01 11.49 1.21
CA SER A 107 5.33 10.08 1.49
C SER A 107 5.87 9.89 2.92
N VAL A 108 6.70 10.82 3.41
CA VAL A 108 7.20 10.81 4.79
C VAL A 108 6.05 10.96 5.80
N ILE A 109 5.11 11.89 5.57
CA ILE A 109 3.90 12.02 6.40
C ILE A 109 3.05 10.75 6.31
N GLY A 110 2.96 10.16 5.11
CA GLY A 110 2.29 8.90 4.85
C GLY A 110 2.82 7.74 5.71
N LEU A 111 4.10 7.74 6.08
CA LEU A 111 4.68 6.75 7.01
C LEU A 111 4.01 6.84 8.40
N GLY A 112 3.74 8.05 8.89
CA GLY A 112 3.02 8.28 10.15
C GLY A 112 1.59 7.73 10.09
N VAL A 113 0.88 7.96 8.99
CA VAL A 113 -0.45 7.36 8.76
C VAL A 113 -0.35 5.83 8.72
N ASN A 114 0.67 5.30 8.07
CA ASN A 114 0.93 3.85 7.99
C ASN A 114 1.16 3.23 9.38
N LEU A 115 1.85 3.95 10.26
CA LEU A 115 2.06 3.55 11.66
C LEU A 115 0.74 3.52 12.44
N VAL A 116 -0.13 4.52 12.27
CA VAL A 116 -1.46 4.53 12.91
C VAL A 116 -2.30 3.33 12.46
N ILE A 117 -2.24 2.96 11.17
CA ILE A 117 -2.91 1.76 10.65
C ILE A 117 -2.35 0.49 11.30
N LEU A 118 -1.03 0.40 11.50
CA LEU A 118 -0.42 -0.72 12.21
C LEU A 118 -0.90 -0.79 13.67
N LEU A 119 -0.94 0.33 14.39
CA LEU A 119 -1.44 0.37 15.77
C LEU A 119 -2.92 -0.04 15.84
N ALA A 120 -3.75 0.41 14.90
CA ALA A 120 -5.14 -0.02 14.79
C ALA A 120 -5.28 -1.52 14.50
N SER A 121 -4.38 -2.08 13.69
CA SER A 121 -4.30 -3.52 13.37
C SER A 121 -3.85 -4.39 14.56
N LEU A 122 -3.20 -3.80 15.57
CA LEU A 122 -2.88 -4.50 16.83
C LEU A 122 -4.05 -4.50 17.81
N ALA A 123 -4.89 -3.46 17.77
CA ALA A 123 -6.03 -3.33 18.66
C ALA A 123 -7.27 -4.09 18.17
N LYS A 124 -7.40 -4.33 16.86
CA LYS A 124 -8.54 -5.01 16.23
C LYS A 124 -8.06 -6.11 15.29
N ASP A 125 -8.72 -7.28 15.34
CA ASP A 125 -8.46 -8.44 14.45
C ASP A 125 -8.86 -8.18 12.97
N ASP A 126 -9.16 -6.93 12.59
CA ASP A 126 -9.65 -6.51 11.26
C ASP A 126 -8.61 -6.63 10.15
N PHE A 127 -7.32 -6.78 10.48
CA PHE A 127 -6.22 -6.82 9.53
C PHE A 127 -5.26 -7.97 9.85
N LYS A 128 -4.65 -8.53 8.80
CA LYS A 128 -3.52 -9.46 9.00
C LYS A 128 -2.30 -8.64 9.42
N THR A 129 -2.05 -8.52 10.71
CA THR A 129 -0.97 -7.70 11.30
C THR A 129 0.39 -7.95 10.64
N LYS A 130 0.73 -9.22 10.34
CA LYS A 130 1.98 -9.59 9.65
C LYS A 130 2.10 -8.94 8.27
N THR A 131 0.99 -8.84 7.53
CA THR A 131 0.97 -8.25 6.19
C THR A 131 1.13 -6.73 6.27
N VAL A 132 0.41 -6.06 7.18
CA VAL A 132 0.53 -4.61 7.40
C VAL A 132 1.95 -4.24 7.83
N LEU A 133 2.53 -5.00 8.76
CA LEU A 133 3.90 -4.81 9.22
C LEU A 133 4.93 -4.95 8.07
N LEU A 134 4.78 -5.98 7.22
CA LEU A 134 5.66 -6.18 6.07
C LEU A 134 5.62 -4.99 5.11
N TRP A 135 4.42 -4.50 4.78
CA TRP A 135 4.26 -3.34 3.88
C TRP A 135 4.81 -2.05 4.49
N MET A 136 4.67 -1.87 5.81
CA MET A 136 5.28 -0.75 6.52
C MET A 136 6.81 -0.79 6.44
N VAL A 137 7.42 -1.95 6.67
CA VAL A 137 8.88 -2.13 6.56
C VAL A 137 9.35 -1.87 5.12
N LEU A 138 8.62 -2.36 4.12
CA LEU A 138 8.93 -2.10 2.71
C LEU A 138 8.86 -0.61 2.37
N HIS A 139 7.86 0.11 2.88
CA HIS A 139 7.75 1.56 2.71
C HIS A 139 8.92 2.29 3.36
N LEU A 140 9.29 1.92 4.60
CA LEU A 140 10.41 2.51 5.31
C LEU A 140 11.74 2.29 4.57
N ILE A 141 12.03 1.06 4.14
CA ILE A 141 13.23 0.74 3.35
C ILE A 141 13.26 1.55 2.06
N SER A 142 12.12 1.63 1.37
CA SER A 142 11.96 2.42 0.15
C SER A 142 12.23 3.91 0.39
N LEU A 143 11.72 4.49 1.48
CA LEU A 143 11.98 5.88 1.86
C LEU A 143 13.46 6.12 2.14
N ILE A 144 14.12 5.24 2.90
CA ILE A 144 15.56 5.35 3.21
C ILE A 144 16.37 5.28 1.91
N LEU A 145 16.04 4.34 1.02
CA LEU A 145 16.74 4.18 -0.25
C LEU A 145 16.53 5.39 -1.17
N SER A 146 15.29 5.87 -1.29
CA SER A 146 14.97 7.06 -2.08
C SER A 146 15.69 8.29 -1.52
N PHE A 147 15.69 8.48 -0.21
CA PHE A 147 16.43 9.57 0.42
C PHE A 147 17.94 9.45 0.16
N ALA A 148 18.53 8.27 0.33
CA ALA A 148 19.96 8.07 0.08
C ALA A 148 20.38 8.39 -1.37
N ILE A 149 19.51 8.14 -2.35
CA ILE A 149 19.79 8.42 -3.77
C ILE A 149 19.58 9.90 -4.11
N PHE A 150 18.58 10.55 -3.51
CA PHE A 150 18.14 11.90 -3.88
C PHE A 150 18.39 12.97 -2.80
N ALA A 151 19.16 12.66 -1.75
CA ALA A 151 19.37 13.52 -0.60
C ALA A 151 19.86 14.92 -1.00
N GLU A 152 20.85 14.99 -1.90
CA GLU A 152 21.41 16.26 -2.38
C GLU A 152 20.29 17.15 -2.96
N PHE A 153 19.49 16.63 -3.89
CA PHE A 153 18.40 17.39 -4.52
C PHE A 153 17.21 17.70 -3.60
N LEU A 154 16.99 16.89 -2.56
CA LEU A 154 15.88 17.09 -1.62
C LEU A 154 16.24 18.04 -0.47
N LEU A 155 17.53 18.16 -0.18
CA LEU A 155 18.04 18.94 0.94
C LEU A 155 18.61 20.30 0.52
N ASP A 156 18.94 20.49 -0.76
CA ASP A 156 19.43 21.75 -1.30
C ASP A 156 18.54 22.94 -0.87
N ASP A 157 17.22 22.84 -1.03
CA ASP A 157 16.26 23.86 -0.58
C ASP A 157 16.15 24.01 0.95
N LEU A 158 16.26 22.92 1.69
CA LEU A 158 16.08 22.92 3.15
C LEU A 158 17.24 23.59 3.89
N PHE A 159 18.44 23.52 3.33
CA PHE A 159 19.65 24.10 3.93
C PHE A 159 20.10 25.39 3.26
N CYS A 160 19.40 25.82 2.23
CA CYS A 160 19.70 27.02 1.46
C CYS A 160 19.75 28.31 2.31
N ASN A 161 19.04 28.36 3.45
CA ASN A 161 19.05 29.49 4.39
C ASN A 161 19.54 29.15 5.82
N GLY A 162 20.14 27.97 6.05
CA GLY A 162 20.45 27.54 7.43
C GLY A 162 21.42 26.37 7.62
N GLY A 163 22.06 25.87 6.56
CA GLY A 163 23.13 24.89 6.68
C GLY A 163 24.39 25.47 7.34
N PRO A 164 25.23 24.65 8.00
CA PRO A 164 26.56 25.08 8.39
C PRO A 164 27.27 25.61 7.14
N ASN A 165 27.78 26.84 7.20
CA ASN A 165 28.42 27.59 6.11
C ASN A 165 29.66 26.88 5.53
N PHE A 166 29.48 25.75 4.85
CA PHE A 166 30.48 25.16 3.99
C PHE A 166 30.22 25.72 2.59
N TYR A 167 30.74 26.92 2.37
CA TYR A 167 30.91 27.46 1.02
C TYR A 167 31.67 26.43 0.17
N VAL A 168 30.96 25.71 -0.69
CA VAL A 168 31.54 25.26 -1.95
C VAL A 168 30.90 26.13 -3.01
N THR A 169 31.47 27.31 -3.19
CA THR A 169 31.34 28.07 -4.44
C THR A 169 31.90 27.21 -5.57
N ALA A 170 31.10 26.29 -6.11
CA ALA A 170 31.36 25.70 -7.40
C ALA A 170 30.73 26.60 -8.47
N SER A 171 31.28 27.80 -8.61
CA SER A 171 31.22 28.55 -9.85
C SER A 171 32.49 28.23 -10.62
N PRO A 172 32.45 27.45 -11.71
CA PRO A 172 33.39 27.65 -12.78
C PRO A 172 32.81 28.67 -13.76
N ILE A 173 33.69 29.60 -14.11
CA ILE A 173 33.62 30.59 -15.18
C ILE A 173 33.09 29.97 -16.47
#